data_AF-A0A846E0X0-F1
#
_entry.id   AF-A0A846E0X0-F1
#
_cell.length_a   1.000
_cell.length_b   1.000
_cell.length_c   1.000
_cell.angle_alpha   90.00
_cell.angle_beta   90.00
_cell.angle_gamma   90.00
#
_symmetry.space_group_name_H-M   'P 1'
#
loop_
_entity.id
_entity.type
_entity.pdbx_description
1 polymer ?
#
loop_
_entity_poly.entity_id
_entity_poly.type
_entity_poly.pdbx_seq_one_letter_code
_entity_poly.pdbx_strand_id
1 'polypeptide(L)'
;MKRFLLAGFSVFFFSSIPHLPVRAESTKAISTPPTTVTSIRPFNLVYLAYQGYFSEAGIPGYGGLIAAYNAKRIDATDLVEQAIEQNRLPASMRNDSAYLQDVETQLAGLRNRSN
;
A
#
# COMPACT_ATOMS: atom_id res chain seq x y z
N MET A 1 -29.73 -4.42 32.27
CA MET A 1 -30.89 -3.61 31.79
C MET A 1 -30.60 -3.15 30.36
N LYS A 2 -31.65 -2.76 29.63
CA LYS A 2 -31.76 -2.63 28.18
C LYS A 2 -30.81 -1.60 27.52
N ARG A 3 -30.14 -2.08 26.46
CA ARG A 3 -29.89 -1.49 25.13
C ARG A 3 -30.18 0.01 24.95
N PHE A 4 -29.16 0.79 24.61
CA PHE A 4 -29.30 2.10 24.01
C PHE A 4 -29.37 2.00 22.48
N LEU A 5 -30.43 2.58 21.93
CA LEU A 5 -30.76 2.79 20.52
C LEU A 5 -29.91 3.96 19.97
N LEU A 6 -29.27 3.85 18.82
CA LEU A 6 -29.79 4.11 17.46
C LEU A 6 -30.23 5.57 17.22
N ALA A 7 -29.39 6.33 16.49
CA ALA A 7 -29.72 7.48 15.65
C ALA A 7 -28.46 7.70 14.77
N GLY A 8 -28.44 7.62 13.44
CA GLY A 8 -29.36 8.15 12.43
C GLY A 8 -28.44 8.96 11.49
N PHE A 9 -27.83 8.32 10.49
CA PHE A 9 -26.87 8.97 9.57
C PHE A 9 -27.59 9.42 8.29
N SER A 10 -27.27 10.63 7.86
CA SER A 10 -28.03 11.51 6.97
C SER A 10 -28.41 10.96 5.58
N VAL A 11 -29.54 11.47 5.08
CA VAL A 11 -30.03 11.35 3.71
C VAL A 11 -29.15 12.17 2.76
N PHE A 12 -28.57 11.53 1.75
CA PHE A 12 -27.99 12.22 0.59
C PHE A 12 -29.03 12.28 -0.54
N PHE A 13 -29.42 13.50 -0.93
CA PHE A 13 -30.20 13.72 -2.14
C PHE A 13 -29.28 13.61 -3.36
N PHE A 14 -29.54 12.64 -4.23
CA PHE A 14 -28.86 12.51 -5.52
C PHE A 14 -29.77 13.14 -6.59
N SER A 15 -29.40 14.29 -7.15
CA SER A 15 -30.03 14.82 -8.35
C SER A 15 -29.39 14.19 -9.58
N SER A 16 -30.22 13.63 -10.46
CA SER A 16 -29.76 12.99 -11.70
C SER A 16 -29.96 13.96 -12.86
N ILE A 17 -28.89 14.30 -13.57
CA ILE A 17 -28.92 15.06 -14.82
C ILE A 17 -28.87 14.05 -15.98
N PRO A 18 -29.83 14.07 -16.92
CA PRO A 18 -29.76 13.22 -18.11
C PRO A 18 -28.68 13.75 -19.06
N HIS A 19 -27.68 12.93 -19.38
CA HIS A 19 -26.66 13.22 -20.40
C HIS A 19 -27.03 12.53 -21.72
N LEU A 20 -26.86 13.24 -22.84
CA LEU A 20 -27.00 12.69 -24.19
C LEU A 20 -25.80 11.77 -24.53
N PRO A 21 -25.99 10.65 -25.25
CA PRO A 21 -24.88 9.81 -25.66
C PRO A 21 -24.20 10.36 -26.92
N VAL A 22 -22.94 10.79 -26.78
CA VAL A 22 -22.03 10.95 -27.92
C VAL A 22 -21.30 9.62 -28.14
N ARG A 23 -21.52 8.99 -29.29
CA ARG A 23 -20.83 7.75 -29.69
C ARG A 23 -19.54 8.11 -30.42
N ALA A 24 -18.42 8.05 -29.70
CA ALA A 24 -17.10 8.08 -30.30
C ALA A 24 -16.65 6.65 -30.64
N GLU A 25 -16.49 6.34 -31.93
CA GLU A 25 -15.81 5.12 -32.38
C GLU A 25 -14.30 5.31 -32.21
N SER A 26 -13.73 4.59 -31.25
CA SER A 26 -12.29 4.58 -31.02
C SER A 26 -11.67 3.40 -31.75
N THR A 27 -10.97 3.69 -32.85
CA THR A 27 -10.09 2.72 -33.52
C THR A 27 -9.02 2.29 -32.52
N LYS A 28 -8.97 0.99 -32.24
CA LYS A 28 -8.09 0.38 -31.24
C LYS A 28 -6.63 0.47 -31.70
N ALA A 29 -5.95 1.57 -31.37
CA ALA A 29 -4.49 1.60 -31.38
C ALA A 29 -4.00 0.67 -30.27
N ILE A 30 -3.33 -0.43 -30.63
CA ILE A 30 -2.54 -1.23 -29.70
C ILE A 30 -1.29 -0.42 -29.38
N SER A 31 -1.48 0.61 -28.57
CA SER A 31 -0.41 1.20 -27.79
C SER A 31 -0.32 0.34 -26.54
N THR A 32 0.57 -0.65 -26.52
CA THR A 32 0.99 -1.23 -25.24
C THR A 32 1.62 -0.08 -24.48
N PRO A 33 0.97 0.49 -23.44
CA PRO A 33 1.65 1.50 -22.65
C PRO A 33 2.89 0.82 -22.07
N PRO A 34 4.07 1.47 -22.05
CA PRO A 34 5.16 0.96 -21.25
C PRO A 34 4.61 0.85 -19.83
N THR A 35 4.45 -0.39 -19.35
CA THR A 35 4.13 -0.68 -17.96
C THR A 35 5.35 -0.25 -17.16
N THR A 36 5.44 1.05 -16.96
CA THR A 36 6.47 1.69 -16.17
C THR A 36 5.99 1.38 -14.76
N VAL A 37 6.31 0.18 -14.27
CA VAL A 37 6.14 -0.15 -12.88
C VAL A 37 7.09 0.80 -12.18
N THR A 38 6.57 1.95 -11.76
CA THR A 38 7.34 2.98 -11.07
C THR A 38 7.77 2.34 -9.76
N SER A 39 8.96 1.75 -9.75
CA SER A 39 9.46 1.02 -8.60
C SER A 39 9.47 1.98 -7.42
N ILE A 40 8.66 1.66 -6.41
CA ILE A 40 8.61 2.48 -5.20
C ILE A 40 10.00 2.49 -4.56
N ARG A 41 10.44 3.65 -4.12
CA ARG A 41 11.73 3.78 -3.42
C ARG A 41 11.69 3.04 -2.08
N PRO A 42 12.81 2.49 -1.58
CA PRO A 42 12.85 1.79 -0.29
C PRO A 42 12.23 2.56 0.87
N PHE A 43 12.53 3.87 0.97
CA PHE A 43 11.91 4.75 1.97
C PHE A 43 10.38 4.79 1.87
N ASN A 44 9.84 4.87 0.65
CA ASN A 44 8.40 4.91 0.42
C ASN A 44 7.74 3.58 0.79
N LEU A 45 8.40 2.45 0.53
CA LEU A 45 7.91 1.13 0.93
C LEU A 45 7.76 1.03 2.45
N VAL A 46 8.83 1.38 3.20
CA VAL A 46 8.79 1.37 4.66
C VAL A 46 7.79 2.36 5.22
N TYR A 47 7.65 3.53 4.59
CA TYR A 47 6.65 4.52 5.00
C TYR A 47 5.21 4.00 4.81
N LEU A 48 4.90 3.34 3.68
CA LEU A 48 3.58 2.71 3.47
C LEU A 48 3.30 1.65 4.52
N ALA A 49 4.28 0.80 4.82
CA ALA A 49 4.17 -0.19 5.88
C ALA A 49 3.90 0.45 7.23
N TYR A 50 4.63 1.51 7.57
CA TYR A 50 4.44 2.25 8.82
C TYR A 50 3.06 2.90 8.89
N GLN A 51 2.49 3.34 7.78
CA GLN A 51 1.10 3.83 7.73
C GLN A 51 0.04 2.73 7.86
N GLY A 52 0.45 1.46 7.92
CA GLY A 52 -0.44 0.32 8.03
C GLY A 52 -1.02 -0.15 6.69
N TYR A 53 -0.42 0.24 5.57
CA TYR A 53 -0.90 -0.15 4.24
C TYR A 53 -0.94 -1.67 4.04
N PHE A 54 -0.03 -2.41 4.70
CA PHE A 54 0.06 -3.87 4.62
C PHE A 54 -0.67 -4.59 5.79
N SER A 55 -1.55 -3.90 6.52
CA SER A 55 -2.23 -4.47 7.70
C SER A 55 -3.13 -5.66 7.36
N GLU A 56 -3.80 -5.63 6.20
CA GLU A 56 -4.64 -6.74 5.72
C GLU A 56 -3.82 -7.99 5.40
N ALA A 57 -2.52 -7.81 5.11
CA ALA A 57 -1.56 -8.89 4.91
C ALA A 57 -0.84 -9.32 6.20
N GLY A 58 -1.28 -8.82 7.37
CA GLY A 58 -0.71 -9.20 8.66
C GLY A 58 0.55 -8.43 9.07
N ILE A 59 0.99 -7.42 8.29
CA ILE A 59 2.07 -6.51 8.68
C ILE A 59 1.45 -5.35 9.48
N PRO A 60 1.64 -5.27 10.81
CA PRO A 60 1.09 -4.19 11.60
C PRO A 60 1.75 -2.86 11.22
N GLY A 61 1.00 -1.77 11.25
CA GLY A 61 1.51 -0.41 11.09
C GLY A 61 2.02 0.22 12.39
N TYR A 62 2.45 1.47 12.29
CA TYR A 62 2.84 2.36 13.39
C TYR A 62 3.85 1.70 14.35
N GLY A 63 3.65 1.86 15.67
CA GLY A 63 4.46 1.20 16.69
C GLY A 63 4.43 -0.34 16.61
N GLY A 64 3.37 -0.91 16.02
CA GLY A 64 3.27 -2.34 15.77
C GLY A 64 4.31 -2.82 14.76
N LEU A 65 4.57 -2.07 13.68
CA LEU A 65 5.63 -2.38 12.73
C LEU A 65 6.99 -2.43 13.42
N ILE A 66 7.28 -1.42 14.23
CA ILE A 66 8.55 -1.28 14.95
C ILE A 66 8.72 -2.44 15.94
N ALA A 67 7.67 -2.78 16.69
CA ALA A 67 7.69 -3.91 17.61
C ALA A 67 7.89 -5.24 16.88
N ALA A 68 7.23 -5.46 15.74
CA ALA A 68 7.38 -6.67 14.94
C ALA A 68 8.79 -6.80 14.35
N TYR A 69 9.37 -5.71 13.84
CA TYR A 69 10.73 -5.66 13.34
C TYR A 69 11.76 -5.93 14.46
N ASN A 70 11.58 -5.33 15.64
CA ASN A 70 12.43 -5.58 16.81
C ASN A 70 12.36 -7.04 17.27
N ALA A 71 11.17 -7.64 17.22
CA ALA A 71 10.94 -9.04 17.55
C ALA A 71 11.38 -10.01 16.45
N LYS A 72 11.98 -9.52 15.34
CA LYS A 72 12.38 -10.33 14.17
C LYS A 72 11.22 -11.15 13.57
N ARG A 73 10.00 -10.62 13.66
CA ARG A 73 8.80 -11.22 13.04
C ARG A 73 8.55 -10.69 11.63
N ILE A 74 9.13 -9.55 11.31
CA ILE A 74 9.06 -8.90 10.00
C ILE A 74 10.44 -8.37 9.67
N ASP A 75 10.87 -8.55 8.43
CA ASP A 75 12.09 -7.99 7.88
C ASP A 75 11.87 -7.31 6.51
N ALA A 76 12.96 -6.85 5.88
CA ALA A 76 12.91 -6.23 4.56
C ALA A 76 12.33 -7.14 3.47
N THR A 77 12.56 -8.46 3.55
CA THR A 77 12.07 -9.45 2.58
C THR A 77 10.56 -9.52 2.64
N ASP A 78 9.99 -9.63 3.83
CA ASP A 78 8.52 -9.69 4.02
C ASP A 78 7.83 -8.48 3.39
N LEU A 79 8.41 -7.29 3.59
CA LEU A 79 7.89 -6.03 3.03
C LEU A 79 7.98 -5.98 1.51
N VAL A 80 9.10 -6.44 0.94
CA VAL A 80 9.28 -6.51 -0.51
C VAL A 80 8.32 -7.50 -1.12
N GLU A 81 8.13 -8.67 -0.52
CA GLU A 81 7.18 -9.67 -0.98
C GLU A 81 5.75 -9.14 -0.97
N GLN A 82 5.31 -8.50 0.11
CA GLN A 82 3.98 -7.90 0.19
C GLN A 82 3.77 -6.78 -0.84
N ALA A 83 4.80 -5.98 -1.12
CA ALA A 83 4.70 -4.98 -2.18
C ALA A 83 4.69 -5.57 -3.60
N ILE A 84 5.35 -6.71 -3.83
CA ILE A 84 5.27 -7.45 -5.11
C ILE A 84 3.88 -8.04 -5.29
N GLU A 85 3.33 -8.70 -4.26
CA GLU A 85 1.98 -9.29 -4.29
C GLU A 85 0.90 -8.24 -4.59
N GLN A 86 1.09 -7.02 -4.11
CA GLN A 86 0.20 -5.88 -4.38
C GLN A 86 0.54 -5.10 -5.67
N ASN A 87 1.41 -5.64 -6.53
CA ASN A 87 1.83 -5.03 -7.81
C ASN A 87 2.44 -3.62 -7.67
N ARG A 88 3.04 -3.32 -6.51
CA ARG A 88 3.72 -2.04 -6.20
C ARG A 88 5.22 -2.11 -6.49
N LEU A 89 5.78 -3.31 -6.52
CA LEU A 89 7.15 -3.59 -6.94
C LEU A 89 7.17 -4.65 -8.03
N PRO A 90 8.09 -4.55 -9.00
CA PRO A 90 8.32 -5.64 -9.94
C PRO A 90 8.95 -6.83 -9.22
N ALA A 91 8.63 -8.04 -9.65
CA ALA A 91 9.13 -9.28 -9.05
C ALA A 91 10.67 -9.40 -9.05
N SER A 92 11.36 -8.65 -9.92
CA SER A 92 12.83 -8.55 -9.93
C SER A 92 13.41 -8.03 -8.63
N MET A 93 12.66 -7.23 -7.86
CA MET A 93 13.11 -6.64 -6.59
C MET A 93 13.24 -7.66 -5.47
N ARG A 94 12.61 -8.84 -5.60
CA ARG A 94 12.75 -9.94 -4.63
C ARG A 94 14.21 -10.35 -4.42
N ASN A 95 15.03 -10.28 -5.46
CA ASN A 95 16.42 -10.72 -5.44
C ASN A 95 17.43 -9.56 -5.59
N ASP A 96 16.95 -8.31 -5.55
CA ASP A 96 17.83 -7.14 -5.62
C ASP A 96 18.42 -6.86 -4.23
N SER A 97 19.64 -7.34 -4.01
CA SER A 97 20.35 -7.19 -2.73
C SER A 97 20.54 -5.73 -2.32
N ALA A 98 20.72 -4.80 -3.26
CA ALA A 98 20.88 -3.39 -2.96
C ALA A 98 19.55 -2.81 -2.47
N TYR A 99 18.45 -3.14 -3.15
CA TYR A 99 17.12 -2.73 -2.73
C TYR A 99 16.76 -3.26 -1.34
N LEU A 100 16.98 -4.55 -1.08
CA LEU A 100 16.72 -5.17 0.22
C LEU A 100 17.54 -4.51 1.33
N GLN A 101 18.83 -4.25 1.09
CA GLN A 101 19.70 -3.58 2.05
C GLN A 101 19.23 -2.15 2.36
N ASP A 102 18.75 -1.43 1.36
CA ASP A 102 18.19 -0.10 1.55
C ASP A 102 16.90 -0.16 2.38
N VAL A 103 16.00 -1.12 2.11
CA VAL A 103 14.77 -1.32 2.91
C VAL A 103 15.11 -1.62 4.37
N GLU A 104 16.07 -2.51 4.60
CA GLU A 104 16.55 -2.85 5.95
C GLU A 104 17.12 -1.62 6.67
N THR A 105 17.90 -0.79 5.96
CA THR A 105 18.44 0.46 6.50
C THR A 105 17.33 1.43 6.90
N GLN A 106 16.26 1.53 6.10
CA GLN A 106 15.10 2.37 6.42
C GLN A 106 14.33 1.84 7.64
N LEU A 107 14.14 0.53 7.78
CA LEU A 107 13.51 -0.10 8.95
C LEU A 107 14.33 0.13 10.23
N ALA A 108 15.64 -0.08 10.17
CA ALA A 108 16.54 0.19 11.28
C ALA A 108 16.52 1.67 11.69
N GLY A 109 16.47 2.58 10.72
CA GLY A 109 16.34 4.02 10.96
C GLY A 109 14.99 4.41 11.56
N LEU A 110 13.91 3.70 11.23
CA LEU A 110 12.59 3.89 11.85
C LEU A 110 12.61 3.45 13.32
N ARG A 111 13.17 2.28 13.61
CA ARG A 111 13.38 1.78 14.98
C ARG A 111 14.16 2.77 15.83
N ASN A 112 15.31 3.25 15.33
CA ASN A 112 16.20 4.11 16.10
C ASN A 112 15.56 5.47 16.48
N ARG A 113 14.57 5.95 15.71
CA ARG A 113 13.83 7.19 16.01
C ARG A 113 12.70 7.02 17.03
N SER A 114 12.34 5.78 17.35
CA SER A 114 11.24 5.45 18.27
C SER A 114 11.72 5.12 19.69
N ASN A 115 13.03 5.03 19.91
CA ASN A 115 13.67 4.90 21.22
C ASN A 115 14.13 6.28 21.69
#